data_AF-A0A087AGE4-F1
#
_entry.id   AF-A0A087AGE4-F1
#
_cell.length_a   1.000
_cell.length_b   1.000
_cell.length_c   1.000
_cell.angle_alpha   90.00
_cell.angle_beta   90.00
_cell.angle_gamma   90.00
#
_symmetry.space_group_name_H-M   'P 1'
#
loop_
_entity.id
_entity.type
_entity.pdbx_description
1 polymer ?
#
loop_
_entity_poly.entity_id
_entity_poly.type
_entity_poly.pdbx_seq_one_letter_code
_entity_poly.pdbx_strand_id
1 'polypeptide(L)'
;MFGELDEIEFGVIIRHILRIARGSESHTWFVEKDDFASDAFDDGDWVQLLHDVARMATRHHVANLGHLIEIPALDWRDSPDYAAAFYGDFVLLFDLLTPIDPFNDEDGDDLSWAQRARHHQLVVPQTAVTLTYQQRREH
;
A
#
# COMPACT_ATOMS: atom_id res chain seq x y z
N MET A 1 -10.58 -8.28 5.99
CA MET A 1 -11.38 -7.03 5.93
C MET A 1 -10.39 -5.90 5.72
N PHE A 2 -10.61 -5.05 4.72
CA PHE A 2 -9.78 -3.88 4.42
C PHE A 2 -10.57 -2.64 4.85
N GLY A 3 -9.88 -1.66 5.48
CA GLY A 3 -10.48 -0.44 6.03
C GLY A 3 -10.60 -0.39 7.56
N GLU A 4 -9.57 -0.83 8.30
CA GLU A 4 -9.62 -0.90 9.77
C GLU A 4 -8.51 -0.06 10.45
N LEU A 5 -7.62 0.55 9.65
CA LEU A 5 -6.53 1.36 10.19
C LEU A 5 -6.97 2.80 10.41
N ASP A 6 -6.84 3.26 11.65
CA ASP A 6 -7.01 4.67 11.99
C ASP A 6 -5.75 5.44 11.60
N GLU A 7 -5.90 6.36 10.64
CA GLU A 7 -4.84 7.23 10.12
C GLU A 7 -4.10 8.00 11.22
N ILE A 8 -4.78 8.38 12.31
CA ILE A 8 -4.18 9.18 13.38
C ILE A 8 -3.10 8.39 14.15
N GLU A 9 -3.12 7.06 14.07
CA GLU A 9 -2.14 6.22 14.72
C GLU A 9 -0.79 6.19 13.98
N PHE A 10 -0.71 6.75 12.77
CA PHE A 10 0.46 6.65 11.89
C PHE A 10 1.29 7.93 11.82
N GLY A 11 2.57 7.75 11.48
CA GLY A 11 3.56 8.81 11.34
C GLY A 11 3.26 9.80 10.22
N VAL A 12 4.09 10.85 10.14
CA VAL A 12 3.86 11.94 9.18
C VAL A 12 3.90 11.47 7.73
N ILE A 13 4.79 10.53 7.38
CA ILE A 13 4.95 10.05 6.00
C ILE A 13 3.69 9.33 5.53
N ILE A 14 3.16 8.39 6.32
CA ILE A 14 1.92 7.67 5.99
C ILE A 14 0.75 8.63 5.78
N ARG A 15 0.56 9.59 6.70
CA ARG A 15 -0.50 10.60 6.60
C ARG A 15 -0.30 11.52 5.40
N HIS A 16 0.95 11.89 5.11
CA HIS A 16 1.28 12.67 3.92
C HIS A 16 0.88 11.93 2.64
N ILE A 17 1.23 10.65 2.53
CA ILE A 17 0.88 9.80 1.38
C ILE A 17 -0.64 9.65 1.25
N LEU A 18 -1.36 9.38 2.35
CA LEU A 18 -2.82 9.27 2.32
C LEU A 18 -3.48 10.57 1.84
N ARG A 19 -2.98 11.72 2.30
CA ARG A 19 -3.48 13.03 1.88
C ARG A 19 -3.31 13.25 0.38
N ILE A 20 -2.13 12.95 -0.18
CA ILE A 20 -1.90 13.12 -1.62
C ILE A 20 -2.66 12.07 -2.44
N ALA A 21 -2.79 10.85 -1.92
CA ALA A 21 -3.46 9.75 -2.58
C ALA A 21 -4.96 10.00 -2.75
N ARG A 22 -5.63 10.50 -1.70
CA ARG A 22 -7.05 10.88 -1.76
C ARG A 22 -7.33 12.06 -2.69
N GLY A 23 -6.32 12.88 -2.99
CA GLY A 23 -6.44 14.03 -3.89
C GLY A 23 -6.01 13.76 -5.33
N SER A 24 -5.66 12.53 -5.69
CA SER A 24 -5.01 12.19 -6.94
C SER A 24 -5.60 10.95 -7.60
N GLU A 25 -5.70 10.95 -8.94
CA GLU A 25 -6.04 9.75 -9.72
C GLU A 25 -4.81 8.84 -9.98
N SER A 26 -3.64 9.22 -9.47
CA SER A 26 -2.45 8.37 -9.53
C SER A 26 -2.68 7.06 -8.78
N HIS A 27 -2.00 6.00 -9.23
CA HIS A 27 -2.07 4.67 -8.60
C HIS A 27 -0.75 4.30 -7.91
N THR A 28 0.19 5.25 -7.85
CA THR A 28 1.49 5.09 -7.20
C THR A 28 1.95 6.45 -6.68
N TRP A 29 2.44 6.46 -5.45
CA TRP A 29 2.95 7.66 -4.78
C TRP A 29 4.32 7.37 -4.20
N PHE A 30 5.24 8.32 -4.42
CA PHE A 30 6.63 8.18 -4.01
C PHE A 30 6.92 9.11 -2.84
N VAL A 31 7.77 8.63 -1.94
CA VAL A 31 8.53 9.46 -1.01
C VAL A 31 9.89 9.64 -1.65
N GLU A 32 10.19 10.85 -2.08
CA GLU A 32 11.43 11.16 -2.79
C GLU A 32 12.56 11.33 -1.78
N LYS A 33 13.80 11.08 -2.22
CA LYS A 33 14.98 11.36 -1.38
C LYS A 33 15.13 12.86 -1.10
N ASP A 34 14.71 13.69 -2.07
CA ASP A 34 14.70 15.13 -1.94
C ASP A 34 13.77 15.63 -0.83
N ASP A 35 12.74 14.86 -0.44
CA ASP A 35 11.86 15.22 0.68
C ASP A 35 12.64 15.22 2.02
N PHE A 36 13.66 14.37 2.15
CA PHE A 36 14.56 14.38 3.31
C PHE A 36 15.65 15.45 3.19
N ALA A 37 16.17 15.68 1.98
CA ALA A 37 17.20 16.70 1.74
C ALA A 37 16.66 18.13 1.88
N SER A 38 15.36 18.32 1.71
CA SER A 38 14.65 19.60 1.83
C SER A 38 14.02 19.83 3.21
N ASP A 39 14.34 18.99 4.20
CA ASP A 39 13.78 19.01 5.56
C ASP A 39 12.24 18.87 5.61
N ALA A 40 11.61 18.29 4.57
CA ALA A 40 10.19 17.96 4.60
C ALA A 40 9.91 16.73 5.49
N PHE A 41 10.87 15.80 5.56
CA PHE A 41 10.90 14.67 6.48
C PHE A 41 12.29 14.56 7.14
N ASP A 42 12.33 14.01 8.35
CA ASP A 42 13.59 13.73 9.05
C ASP A 42 13.85 12.24 9.27
N ASP A 43 15.03 11.91 9.82
CA ASP A 43 15.41 10.51 10.11
C ASP A 43 14.47 9.85 11.14
N GLY A 44 13.86 10.63 12.03
CA GLY A 44 12.85 10.16 12.98
C GLY A 44 11.56 9.77 12.27
N ASP A 45 11.13 10.56 11.29
CA ASP A 45 9.98 10.24 10.44
C ASP A 45 10.21 8.96 9.63
N TRP A 46 11.44 8.76 9.13
CA TRP A 46 11.82 7.51 8.47
C TRP A 46 11.76 6.30 9.39
N VAL A 47 12.33 6.40 10.59
CA VAL A 47 12.25 5.32 11.59
C VAL A 47 10.79 5.03 11.95
N GLN A 48 9.96 6.06 12.11
CA GLN A 48 8.55 5.89 12.38
C GLN A 48 7.82 5.17 11.23
N LEU A 49 8.16 5.48 9.97
CA LEU A 49 7.61 4.76 8.80
C LEU A 49 7.92 3.26 8.86
N LEU A 50 9.16 2.89 9.20
CA LEU A 50 9.53 1.47 9.32
C LEU A 50 8.72 0.75 10.41
N HIS A 51 8.51 1.42 11.55
CA HIS A 51 7.66 0.91 12.64
C HIS A 51 6.20 0.79 12.20
N ASP A 52 5.69 1.76 11.45
CA ASP A 52 4.34 1.77 10.92
C ASP A 52 4.09 0.59 9.97
N VAL A 53 5.02 0.34 9.04
CA VAL A 53 4.96 -0.78 8.10
C VAL A 53 5.02 -2.13 8.83
N ALA A 54 5.91 -2.27 9.82
CA ALA A 54 5.97 -3.47 10.65
C ALA A 54 4.67 -3.71 11.45
N ARG A 55 4.06 -2.64 11.97
CA ARG A 55 2.76 -2.70 12.66
C ARG A 55 1.64 -3.10 11.72
N MET A 56 1.59 -2.56 10.50
CA MET A 56 0.61 -2.97 9.48
C MET A 56 0.74 -4.45 9.15
N ALA A 57 1.99 -4.96 9.02
CA ALA A 57 2.24 -6.37 8.73
C ALA A 57 1.71 -7.29 9.82
N THR A 58 1.90 -6.89 11.08
CA THR A 58 1.48 -7.65 12.25
C THR A 58 -0.05 -7.69 12.37
N ARG A 59 -0.73 -6.54 12.22
CA ARG A 59 -2.18 -6.43 12.44
C ARG A 59 -3.00 -7.12 11.34
N HIS A 60 -2.62 -6.98 10.08
CA HIS A 60 -3.50 -7.36 8.98
C HIS A 60 -3.25 -8.76 8.40
N HIS A 61 -2.26 -9.51 8.89
CA HIS A 61 -1.85 -10.79 8.26
C HIS A 61 -1.74 -10.65 6.72
N VAL A 62 -1.37 -9.45 6.23
CA VAL A 62 -1.24 -9.20 4.80
C VAL A 62 0.02 -9.94 4.42
N ALA A 63 -0.14 -11.15 3.90
CA ALA A 63 0.97 -11.98 3.44
C ALA A 63 1.81 -11.30 2.34
N ASN A 64 1.44 -10.08 1.90
CA ASN A 64 1.97 -9.40 0.73
C ASN A 64 1.99 -7.86 0.87
N LEU A 65 2.39 -7.31 2.02
CA LEU A 65 2.59 -5.85 2.17
C LEU A 65 3.57 -5.26 1.13
N GLY A 66 4.52 -6.06 0.63
CA GLY A 66 5.43 -5.64 -0.44
C GLY A 66 4.75 -5.28 -1.76
N HIS A 67 3.47 -5.65 -1.96
CA HIS A 67 2.67 -5.22 -3.12
C HIS A 67 1.95 -3.88 -2.86
N LEU A 68 1.92 -3.40 -1.62
CA LEU A 68 1.27 -2.16 -1.22
C LEU A 68 2.29 -1.06 -0.94
N ILE A 69 3.42 -1.42 -0.33
CA ILE A 69 4.49 -0.51 0.06
C ILE A 69 5.82 -1.16 -0.33
N GLU A 70 6.62 -0.42 -1.07
CA GLU A 70 7.99 -0.79 -1.41
C GLU A 70 8.97 0.11 -0.69
N ILE A 71 9.92 -0.50 0.00
CA ILE A 71 11.03 0.16 0.67
C ILE A 71 12.31 -0.45 0.07
N PRO A 72 12.98 0.23 -0.88
CA PRO A 72 14.13 -0.34 -1.59
C PRO A 72 15.33 -0.61 -0.68
N ALA A 73 15.50 0.18 0.37
CA ALA A 73 16.59 0.07 1.33
C ALA A 73 16.11 0.43 2.74
N LEU A 74 16.72 -0.18 3.76
CA LEU A 74 16.38 0.09 5.17
C LEU A 74 16.82 1.51 5.61
N ASP A 75 17.91 2.01 5.03
CA ASP A 75 18.29 3.42 5.10
C ASP A 75 17.89 4.08 3.78
N TRP A 76 17.07 5.14 3.86
CA TRP A 76 16.59 5.87 2.68
C TRP A 76 17.74 6.45 1.84
N ARG A 77 18.90 6.73 2.46
CA ARG A 77 20.09 7.27 1.78
C ARG A 77 20.67 6.30 0.75
N ASP A 78 20.58 5.00 1.05
CA ASP A 78 21.11 3.92 0.21
C ASP A 78 20.17 3.58 -0.96
N SER A 79 18.95 4.10 -0.97
CA SER A 79 18.03 3.87 -2.08
C SER A 79 18.52 4.59 -3.35
N PRO A 80 18.48 3.94 -4.54
CA PRO A 80 18.97 4.53 -5.77
C PRO A 80 18.08 5.68 -6.28
N ASP A 81 16.76 5.53 -6.20
CA ASP A 81 15.80 6.42 -6.89
C ASP A 81 14.87 7.14 -5.91
N TYR A 82 14.09 6.40 -5.12
CA TYR A 82 13.10 6.94 -4.16
C TYR A 82 13.24 6.29 -2.79
N ALA A 83 12.89 6.98 -1.71
CA ALA A 83 12.96 6.41 -0.37
C ALA A 83 11.92 5.29 -0.15
N ALA A 84 10.67 5.51 -0.58
CA ALA A 84 9.60 4.52 -0.51
C ALA A 84 8.56 4.76 -1.62
N ALA A 85 7.87 3.69 -2.04
CA ALA A 85 6.75 3.77 -2.96
C ALA A 85 5.50 3.13 -2.35
N PHE A 86 4.34 3.71 -2.64
CA PHE A 86 3.03 3.29 -2.16
C PHE A 86 2.11 3.06 -3.35
N TYR A 87 1.49 1.89 -3.42
CA TYR A 87 0.65 1.47 -4.54
C TYR A 87 -0.83 1.69 -4.25
N GLY A 88 -1.67 1.82 -5.28
CA GLY A 88 -3.09 2.19 -5.19
C GLY A 88 -3.90 1.50 -4.08
N ASP A 89 -3.69 0.19 -3.93
CA ASP A 89 -4.39 -0.62 -2.93
C ASP A 89 -4.01 -0.28 -1.47
N PHE A 90 -2.93 0.48 -1.25
CA PHE A 90 -2.50 0.96 0.07
C PHE A 90 -3.60 1.77 0.76
N VAL A 91 -4.31 2.63 0.01
CA VAL A 91 -5.36 3.49 0.57
C VAL A 91 -6.52 2.66 1.15
N LEU A 92 -6.78 1.50 0.56
CA LEU A 92 -7.83 0.57 1.00
C LEU A 92 -7.57 0.00 2.40
N LEU A 93 -6.34 0.09 2.93
CA LEU A 93 -6.07 -0.30 4.31
C LEU A 93 -6.79 0.62 5.33
N PHE A 94 -7.00 1.88 4.94
CA PHE A 94 -7.51 2.96 5.80
C PHE A 94 -8.96 3.29 5.51
N ASP A 95 -9.34 3.28 4.24
CA ASP A 95 -10.73 3.54 3.86
C ASP A 95 -11.53 2.27 4.11
N LEU A 96 -12.44 2.31 5.09
CA LEU A 96 -13.57 1.38 5.15
C LEU A 96 -14.21 1.41 3.77
N LEU A 97 -14.12 0.31 3.02
CA LEU A 97 -15.14 0.01 2.03
C LEU A 97 -16.44 0.05 2.83
N THR A 98 -17.19 1.15 2.73
CA THR A 98 -18.57 1.16 3.17
C THR A 98 -19.18 -0.09 2.54
N PRO A 99 -19.80 -0.98 3.34
CA PRO A 99 -20.51 -2.09 2.76
C PRO A 99 -21.43 -1.49 1.71
N ILE A 100 -21.26 -1.86 0.44
CA ILE A 100 -22.31 -1.67 -0.54
C ILE A 100 -23.48 -2.40 0.08
N ASP A 101 -24.47 -1.69 0.60
CA ASP A 101 -25.72 -2.29 1.01
C ASP A 101 -26.34 -2.81 -0.29
N PRO A 102 -26.37 -4.14 -0.53
CA PRO A 102 -26.87 -4.68 -1.77
C PRO A 102 -28.40 -4.51 -1.89
N PHE A 103 -29.03 -3.82 -0.93
CA PHE A 103 -30.47 -3.56 -0.88
C PHE A 103 -30.84 -2.07 -0.91
N ASN A 104 -29.88 -1.14 -1.01
CA ASN A 104 -30.21 0.28 -1.17
C ASN A 104 -30.22 0.67 -2.66
N ASP A 105 -31.23 0.15 -3.37
CA ASP A 105 -31.66 0.66 -4.68
C ASP A 105 -32.46 1.96 -4.47
N GLU A 106 -31.78 3.07 -4.20
CA GLU A 106 -32.36 4.40 -4.42
C GLU A 106 -31.42 5.22 -5.31
N ASP A 107 -31.77 5.20 -6.59
CA ASP A 107 -31.56 6.16 -7.67
C ASP A 107 -30.22 6.93 -7.77
N GLY A 108 -29.48 6.63 -8.85
CA GLY A 108 -28.54 7.56 -9.45
C GLY A 108 -27.45 6.86 -10.26
N ASP A 109 -27.59 6.87 -11.58
CA ASP A 109 -26.57 6.45 -12.55
C ASP A 109 -25.23 7.17 -12.32
N ASP A 110 -24.35 6.58 -11.53
CA ASP A 110 -22.90 6.81 -11.63
C ASP A 110 -22.18 5.53 -11.19
N LEU A 111 -21.52 4.88 -12.15
CA LEU A 111 -20.75 3.66 -11.88
C LEU A 111 -19.61 4.00 -10.93
N SER A 112 -19.73 3.58 -9.66
CA SER A 112 -18.67 3.74 -8.67
C SER A 112 -17.34 3.13 -9.14
N TRP A 113 -16.23 3.74 -8.77
CA TRP A 113 -14.86 3.30 -9.13
C TRP A 113 -14.59 1.80 -8.85
N ALA A 114 -15.27 1.21 -7.87
CA ALA A 114 -15.20 -0.22 -7.54
C ALA A 114 -15.68 -1.15 -8.68
N GLN A 115 -16.62 -0.69 -9.51
CA GLN A 115 -17.09 -1.41 -10.71
C GLN A 115 -16.08 -1.35 -11.86
N ARG A 116 -15.32 -0.25 -12.01
CA ARG A 116 -14.22 -0.15 -12.99
C ARG A 116 -13.06 -1.09 -12.63
N ALA A 117 -12.72 -1.19 -11.34
CA ALA A 117 -11.66 -2.08 -10.87
C ALA A 117 -11.96 -3.58 -11.17
N ARG A 118 -13.23 -4.00 -11.06
CA ARG A 118 -13.65 -5.37 -11.43
C ARG A 118 -13.61 -5.64 -12.93
N HIS A 119 -13.76 -4.62 -13.78
CA HIS A 119 -13.70 -4.79 -15.23
C HIS A 119 -12.27 -4.96 -15.77
N HIS A 120 -11.25 -4.54 -15.01
CA HIS A 120 -9.84 -4.74 -15.37
C HIS A 120 -9.27 -6.12 -14.98
N GLN A 121 -10.10 -6.99 -14.40
CA GLN A 121 -9.70 -8.36 -14.05
C GLN A 121 -9.90 -9.33 -15.23
N LEU A 122 -9.42 -8.96 -16.41
CA LEU A 122 -9.37 -9.81 -17.60
C LEU A 122 -8.10 -9.49 -18.39
N VAL A 123 -7.00 -10.14 -18.02
CA VAL A 123 -6.01 -10.83 -18.87
C VAL A 123 -4.76 -11.05 -17.99
N VAL A 124 -4.72 -12.19 -17.29
CA VAL A 124 -3.46 -12.75 -16.78
C VAL A 124 -3.21 -14.02 -17.60
N PRO A 125 -2.22 -14.09 -18.50
CA PRO A 125 -1.75 -15.37 -18.97
C PRO A 125 -1.03 -16.06 -17.82
N GLN A 126 -1.64 -17.14 -17.32
CA GLN A 126 -1.02 -18.06 -16.39
C GLN A 126 0.29 -18.59 -16.99
N THR A 127 1.42 -18.26 -16.38
CA THR A 127 2.65 -19.04 -16.58
C THR A 127 3.33 -19.28 -15.23
N ALA A 128 2.93 -20.42 -14.65
CA ALA A 128 3.66 -21.34 -13.80
C ALA A 128 4.94 -20.84 -13.08
N VAL A 129 4.87 -20.77 -11.75
CA VAL A 129 6.03 -21.06 -10.88
C VAL A 129 5.80 -22.42 -10.24
N THR A 130 6.33 -23.44 -10.89
CA THR A 130 6.47 -24.80 -10.33
C THR A 130 7.66 -24.79 -9.38
N LEU A 131 7.41 -24.84 -8.08
CA LEU A 131 8.46 -25.07 -7.08
C LEU A 131 8.38 -26.53 -6.62
N THR A 132 9.04 -27.41 -7.38
CA THR A 132 9.27 -28.81 -6.99
C THR A 132 10.65 -28.96 -6.37
N TYR A 133 10.65 -29.44 -5.12
CA TYR A 133 11.49 -30.53 -4.61
C TYR A 133 13.00 -30.52 -4.96
N GLN A 134 13.87 -30.26 -3.97
CA GLN A 134 14.90 -31.20 -3.48
C GLN A 134 16.00 -30.50 -2.65
N GLN A 135 16.06 -30.84 -1.36
CA GLN A 135 17.26 -31.04 -0.51
C GLN A 135 16.67 -31.20 0.91
N ARG A 136 16.52 -32.36 1.57
CA ARG A 136 17.29 -33.61 1.64
C ARG A 136 18.81 -33.44 1.72
N ARG A 137 19.25 -32.70 2.73
CA ARG A 137 20.30 -33.05 3.70
C ARG A 137 19.86 -32.31 4.97
N GLU A 138 19.47 -32.98 6.05
CA GLU A 138 20.37 -33.57 7.03
C GLU A 138 19.70 -34.75 7.76
N HIS A 139 20.54 -35.72 8.14
CA HIS A 139 20.33 -36.97 8.87
C HIS A 139 19.80 -38.20 8.11
#